data_AF-A0A822IUR4-F1
#
_entry.id   AF-A0A822IUR4-F1
#
_cell.length_a   1.000
_cell.length_b   1.000
_cell.length_c   1.000
_cell.angle_alpha   90.00
_cell.angle_beta   90.00
_cell.angle_gamma   90.00
#
_symmetry.space_group_name_H-M   'P 1'
#
loop_
_entity.id
_entity.type
_entity.pdbx_description
1 polymer ?
#
loop_
_entity_poly.entity_id
_entity_poly.type
_entity_poly.pdbx_seq_one_letter_code
_entity_poly.pdbx_strand_id
1 'polypeptide(L)'
;MTLKGKLTGDNVLLEKNAIEELHNKSYYGRPKGDNLEVSLTESAFLIYMEKIRVEFQGKEIGFEDFFLKASSLLKNFELFYIVYKDMRERGYYVQPGVTGFRVYPRGGHPGKTPAEFFIFVTSERIPLLLSQLRTHLGTVENLKKRLVLAIVDEESDITYYEVKKITPTGTYKLRLGKKLSTAILLEDRVMVWNPDVSLELQKDGFFGKPMDEGHLQLSLIESCYLLKKGILDIENKNKEVLDFDSFSKSASDIESNFMVKYSVYEKLRNEGLVPKTGFKFGTHFRVYKKIDDMIKLPHSDYLVHAIEEDHVFSLQQLSRAVRLANSVRKEMIFGTVDSHVDFFMIGRMRL
;
A
#
# COMPACT_ATOMS: atom_id res chain seq x y z
N MET A 1 5.26 26.14 35.28
CA MET A 1 6.08 25.37 36.23
C MET A 1 6.69 24.22 35.45
N THR A 2 8.02 24.06 35.48
CA THR A 2 8.68 22.96 34.76
C THR A 2 8.68 21.73 35.65
N LEU A 3 8.11 20.63 35.16
CA LEU A 3 7.97 19.39 35.92
C LEU A 3 9.29 18.62 35.91
N LYS A 4 9.62 17.91 36.99
CA LYS A 4 10.84 17.10 37.08
C LYS A 4 10.54 15.64 36.80
N GLY A 5 11.47 14.98 36.12
CA GLY A 5 11.40 13.56 35.83
C GLY A 5 12.75 12.87 35.91
N LYS A 6 12.71 11.54 36.02
CA LYS A 6 13.88 10.68 36.01
C LYS A 6 13.80 9.68 34.88
N LEU A 7 14.84 9.60 34.06
CA LEU A 7 14.96 8.56 33.04
C LEU A 7 15.23 7.21 33.72
N THR A 8 14.32 6.26 33.54
CA THR A 8 14.36 4.92 34.12
C THR A 8 14.10 3.88 33.03
N GLY A 9 15.16 3.17 32.61
CA GLY A 9 15.05 2.21 31.51
C GLY A 9 14.69 2.91 30.20
N ASP A 10 13.52 2.58 29.66
CA ASP A 10 12.96 3.07 28.40
C ASP A 10 11.84 4.10 28.59
N ASN A 11 11.66 4.65 29.80
CA ASN A 11 10.63 5.63 30.11
C ASN A 11 11.16 6.72 31.05
N VAL A 12 10.52 7.89 31.05
CA VAL A 12 10.74 8.94 32.05
C VAL A 12 9.60 8.90 33.06
N LEU A 13 9.96 8.79 34.33
CA LEU A 13 9.02 8.84 35.44
C LEU A 13 8.90 10.28 35.94
N LEU A 14 7.72 10.88 35.85
CA LEU A 14 7.41 12.20 36.39
C LEU A 14 6.63 12.09 37.70
N GLU A 15 6.77 13.10 38.56
CA GLU A 15 6.06 13.20 39.84
C GLU A 15 4.54 13.39 39.68
N LYS A 16 3.80 13.22 40.78
CA LYS A 16 2.33 13.24 40.84
C LYS A 16 1.68 14.45 40.17
N ASN A 17 2.24 15.63 40.35
CA ASN A 17 1.73 16.87 39.75
C ASN A 17 1.71 16.82 38.21
N ALA A 18 2.55 15.99 37.58
CA ALA A 18 2.54 15.81 36.13
C ALA A 18 1.27 15.13 35.60
N ILE A 19 0.59 14.31 36.42
CA ILE A 19 -0.69 13.70 36.04
C ILE A 19 -1.72 14.80 35.75
N GLU A 20 -1.84 15.79 36.64
CA GLU A 20 -2.79 16.89 36.48
C GLU A 20 -2.39 17.85 35.35
N GLU A 21 -1.09 18.18 35.25
CA GLU A 21 -0.60 19.17 34.29
C GLU A 21 -0.46 18.64 32.87
N LEU A 22 -0.13 17.35 32.69
CA LEU A 22 0.15 16.78 31.37
C LEU A 22 -0.89 15.74 30.96
N HIS A 23 -1.19 14.76 31.81
CA HIS A 23 -2.08 13.66 31.44
C HIS A 23 -3.53 14.13 31.34
N ASN A 24 -4.07 14.75 32.38
CA ASN A 24 -5.48 15.15 32.44
C ASN A 24 -5.83 16.24 31.42
N LYS A 25 -4.87 17.11 31.07
CA LYS A 25 -5.07 18.21 30.11
C LYS A 25 -4.76 17.82 28.67
N SER A 26 -3.69 17.05 28.45
CA SER A 26 -3.13 16.84 27.10
C SER A 26 -2.81 15.38 26.76
N TYR A 27 -3.17 14.45 27.65
CA TYR A 27 -3.04 13.00 27.47
C TYR A 27 -1.62 12.55 27.11
N TYR A 28 -0.60 13.14 27.75
CA TYR A 28 0.77 12.61 27.73
C TYR A 28 0.93 11.52 28.79
N GLY A 29 1.70 10.48 28.45
CA GLY A 29 2.08 9.43 29.38
C GLY A 29 0.92 8.58 29.91
N ARG A 30 1.25 7.68 30.83
CA ARG A 30 0.32 6.75 31.49
C ARG A 30 0.50 6.82 33.01
N PRO A 31 -0.56 7.10 33.78
CA PRO A 31 -0.48 7.09 35.24
C PRO A 31 -0.12 5.71 35.78
N LYS A 32 0.78 5.65 36.75
CA LYS A 32 1.24 4.43 37.43
C LYS A 32 1.46 4.72 38.92
N GLY A 33 0.43 4.46 39.71
CA GLY A 33 0.38 4.89 41.11
C GLY A 33 0.37 6.42 41.19
N ASP A 34 1.24 6.98 42.01
CA ASP A 34 1.41 8.43 42.17
C ASP A 34 2.36 9.07 41.13
N ASN A 35 2.85 8.32 40.15
CA ASN A 35 3.76 8.84 39.12
C ASN A 35 3.13 8.78 37.74
N LEU A 36 3.66 9.59 36.82
CA LEU A 36 3.32 9.55 35.40
C LEU A 36 4.49 8.93 34.62
N GLU A 37 4.25 7.79 33.99
CA GLU A 37 5.21 7.13 33.10
C GLU A 37 5.08 7.71 31.68
N VAL A 38 6.13 8.31 31.16
CA VAL A 38 6.14 8.98 29.86
C VAL A 38 7.16 8.29 28.95
N SER A 39 6.75 7.97 27.73
CA SER A 39 7.66 7.33 26.76
C SER A 39 8.80 8.26 26.34
N LEU A 40 9.93 7.70 25.88
CA LEU A 40 11.07 8.51 25.39
C LEU A 40 10.65 9.56 24.35
N THR A 41 9.74 9.18 23.44
CA THR A 41 9.28 10.07 22.36
C THR A 41 8.46 11.23 22.90
N GLU A 42 7.53 10.95 23.81
CA GLU A 42 6.75 11.98 24.50
C GLU A 42 7.65 12.88 25.33
N SER A 43 8.63 12.31 26.05
CA SER A 43 9.59 13.04 26.87
C SER A 43 10.45 13.99 26.05
N ALA A 44 11.02 13.54 24.92
CA ALA A 44 11.79 14.43 24.05
C ALA A 44 10.94 15.60 23.56
N PHE A 45 9.68 15.36 23.17
CA PHE A 45 8.79 16.44 22.77
C PHE A 45 8.49 17.40 23.94
N LEU A 46 8.27 16.89 25.14
CA LEU A 46 8.02 17.72 26.33
C LEU A 46 9.25 18.51 26.80
N ILE A 47 10.46 17.96 26.66
CA ILE A 47 11.72 18.67 26.90
C ILE A 47 11.89 19.78 25.86
N TYR A 48 11.67 19.48 24.57
CA TYR A 48 11.70 20.47 23.49
C TYR A 48 10.71 21.62 23.72
N MET A 49 9.52 21.33 24.25
CA MET A 49 8.53 22.33 24.64
C MET A 49 8.80 22.98 26.01
N GLU A 50 9.96 22.71 26.63
CA GLU A 50 10.40 23.19 27.95
C GLU A 50 9.42 22.90 29.10
N LYS A 51 8.58 21.87 28.96
CA LYS A 51 7.57 21.48 29.95
C LYS A 51 8.12 20.60 31.06
N ILE A 52 9.17 19.84 30.78
CA ILE A 52 9.80 18.93 31.74
C ILE A 52 11.33 19.08 31.74
N ARG A 53 11.96 18.78 32.87
CA ARG A 53 13.40 18.56 33.02
C ARG A 53 13.62 17.10 33.42
N VAL A 54 14.65 16.48 32.85
CA VAL A 54 14.92 15.06 33.07
C VAL A 54 16.29 14.87 33.70
N GLU A 55 16.35 14.03 34.72
CA GLU A 55 17.58 13.57 35.33
C GLU A 55 17.92 12.14 34.90
N PHE A 56 19.20 11.89 34.65
CA PHE A 56 19.77 10.56 34.44
C PHE A 56 20.97 10.37 35.36
N GLN A 57 20.99 9.28 36.12
CA GLN A 57 22.05 8.99 37.11
C GLN A 57 22.34 10.15 38.08
N GLY A 58 21.30 10.89 38.48
CA GLY A 58 21.40 11.99 39.44
C GLY A 58 21.92 13.31 38.86
N LYS A 59 22.02 13.43 37.53
CA LYS A 59 22.35 14.69 36.84
C LYS A 59 21.23 15.08 35.89
N GLU A 60 20.84 16.34 35.91
CA GLU A 60 19.95 16.91 34.89
C GLU A 60 20.66 16.85 33.53
N ILE A 61 19.95 16.37 32.51
CA ILE A 61 20.45 16.25 31.14
C ILE A 61 19.64 17.15 30.21
N GLY A 62 20.33 17.79 29.26
CA GLY A 62 19.70 18.64 28.25
C GLY A 62 18.98 17.85 27.17
N PHE A 63 18.34 18.55 26.23
CA PHE A 63 17.66 17.92 25.10
C PHE A 63 18.62 17.06 24.26
N GLU A 64 19.82 17.56 23.98
CA GLU A 64 20.85 16.84 23.21
C GLU A 64 21.25 15.52 23.88
N ASP A 65 21.66 15.57 25.15
CA ASP A 65 22.03 14.38 25.92
C ASP A 65 20.88 13.38 26.04
N PHE A 66 19.66 13.88 26.29
CA PHE A 66 18.46 13.05 26.33
C PHE A 66 18.21 12.36 24.99
N PHE A 67 18.34 13.09 23.88
CA PHE A 67 18.09 12.58 22.54
C PHE A 67 19.10 11.48 22.17
N LEU A 68 20.39 11.71 22.41
CA LEU A 68 21.44 10.71 22.21
C LEU A 68 21.18 9.47 23.07
N LYS A 69 20.77 9.66 24.33
CA LYS A 69 20.45 8.55 25.22
C LYS A 69 19.23 7.77 24.72
N ALA A 70 18.17 8.44 24.32
CA ALA A 70 16.96 7.81 23.81
C ALA A 70 17.23 7.04 22.51
N SER A 71 18.05 7.58 21.60
CA SER A 71 18.49 6.89 20.38
C SER A 71 19.31 5.63 20.68
N SER A 72 20.10 5.63 21.77
CA SER A 72 20.80 4.41 22.22
C SER A 72 19.88 3.33 22.82
N LEU A 73 18.68 3.71 23.29
CA LEU A 73 17.73 2.83 23.97
C LEU A 73 16.63 2.31 23.04
N LEU A 74 16.20 3.12 22.08
CA LEU A 74 15.15 2.79 21.13
C LEU A 74 15.67 2.93 19.70
N LYS A 75 15.67 1.82 18.96
CA LYS A 75 16.03 1.81 17.55
C LYS A 75 15.12 2.77 16.77
N ASN A 76 15.73 3.57 15.89
CA ASN A 76 15.04 4.56 15.04
C ASN A 76 14.29 5.64 15.83
N PHE A 77 14.68 5.90 17.09
CA PHE A 77 14.04 6.88 17.98
C PHE A 77 13.76 8.22 17.30
N GLU A 78 14.72 8.71 16.53
CA GLU A 78 14.66 9.96 15.78
C GLU A 78 13.47 10.01 14.82
N LEU A 79 13.15 8.91 14.14
CA LEU A 79 12.01 8.83 13.22
C LEU A 79 10.69 8.92 14.00
N PHE A 80 10.59 8.21 15.13
CA PHE A 80 9.42 8.28 16.01
C PHE A 80 9.24 9.69 16.55
N TYR A 81 10.32 10.35 16.99
CA TYR A 81 10.26 11.73 17.47
C TYR A 81 9.78 12.71 16.39
N ILE A 82 10.33 12.64 15.17
CA ILE A 82 9.93 13.49 14.05
C ILE A 82 8.42 13.37 13.77
N VAL A 83 7.93 12.13 13.63
CA VAL A 83 6.50 11.88 13.36
C VAL A 83 5.61 12.28 14.53
N TYR A 84 6.04 12.00 15.77
CA TYR A 84 5.29 12.39 16.97
C TYR A 84 5.16 13.91 17.09
N LYS A 85 6.26 14.63 16.87
CA LYS A 85 6.32 16.10 16.88
C LYS A 85 5.37 16.67 15.82
N ASP A 86 5.45 16.22 14.57
CA ASP A 86 4.57 16.68 13.49
C ASP A 86 3.08 16.46 13.84
N MET A 87 2.73 15.29 14.35
CA MET A 87 1.34 15.00 14.76
C MET A 87 0.86 15.88 15.91
N ARG A 88 1.69 16.10 16.94
CA ARG A 88 1.34 16.97 18.07
C ARG A 88 1.25 18.45 17.66
N GLU A 89 2.15 18.93 16.80
CA GLU A 89 2.13 20.30 16.27
C GLU A 89 0.90 20.55 15.38
N ARG A 90 0.39 19.52 14.69
CA ARG A 90 -0.89 19.55 13.96
C ARG A 90 -2.14 19.48 14.86
N GLY A 91 -1.96 19.40 16.18
CA GLY A 91 -3.04 19.38 17.17
C GLY A 91 -3.71 18.02 17.38
N TYR A 92 -3.12 16.92 16.92
CA TYR A 92 -3.64 15.58 17.20
C TYR A 92 -3.24 15.12 18.61
N TYR A 93 -4.11 14.32 19.25
CA TYR A 93 -3.66 13.50 20.37
C TYR A 93 -3.01 12.22 19.85
N VAL A 94 -1.86 11.90 20.41
CA VAL A 94 -0.98 10.82 19.94
C VAL A 94 -0.55 9.99 21.13
N GLN A 95 -0.78 8.68 21.07
CA GLN A 95 -0.30 7.73 22.07
C GLN A 95 0.71 6.76 21.45
N PRO A 96 1.84 6.48 22.13
CA PRO A 96 2.79 5.46 21.69
C PRO A 96 2.14 4.08 21.58
N GLY A 97 2.50 3.35 20.52
CA GLY A 97 2.15 1.95 20.27
C GLY A 97 3.38 1.14 19.85
N VAL A 98 3.20 -0.17 19.65
CA VAL A 98 4.31 -1.11 19.39
C VAL A 98 5.13 -0.73 18.15
N THR A 99 4.48 -0.24 17.09
CA THR A 99 5.10 -0.01 15.78
C THR A 99 5.07 1.47 15.36
N GLY A 100 4.65 2.35 16.26
CA GLY A 100 4.42 3.76 15.95
C GLY A 100 3.39 4.35 16.88
N PHE A 101 2.31 4.88 16.32
CA PHE A 101 1.38 5.71 17.09
C PHE A 101 -0.07 5.35 16.88
N ARG A 102 -0.85 5.52 17.94
CA ARG A 102 -2.29 5.62 17.86
C ARG A 102 -2.67 7.10 17.84
N VAL A 103 -3.38 7.52 16.80
CA VAL A 103 -3.78 8.92 16.61
C VAL A 103 -5.29 9.08 16.70
N TYR A 104 -5.71 10.11 17.41
CA TYR A 104 -7.13 10.41 17.68
C TYR A 104 -7.60 11.54 16.78
N PRO A 105 -8.87 11.51 16.31
CA PRO A 105 -9.38 12.53 15.41
C PRO A 105 -9.34 13.92 16.06
N ARG A 106 -9.26 14.99 15.26
CA ARG A 106 -9.33 16.37 15.78
C ARG A 106 -10.61 16.57 16.60
N GLY A 107 -10.46 17.14 17.80
CA GLY A 107 -11.56 17.31 18.77
C GLY A 107 -11.95 16.05 19.55
N GLY A 108 -11.44 14.87 19.17
CA GLY A 108 -11.52 13.63 19.96
C GLY A 108 -10.27 13.43 20.82
N HIS A 109 -10.34 12.56 21.83
CA HIS A 109 -9.21 12.29 22.72
C HIS A 109 -9.27 10.88 23.34
N PRO A 110 -8.17 10.36 23.91
CA PRO A 110 -8.14 9.09 24.61
C PRO A 110 -9.21 8.99 25.71
N GLY A 111 -9.81 7.81 25.85
CA GLY A 111 -10.85 7.53 26.85
C GLY A 111 -12.27 7.95 26.47
N LYS A 112 -12.43 8.85 25.48
CA LYS A 112 -13.75 9.30 25.01
C LYS A 112 -14.04 8.93 23.56
N THR A 113 -13.08 9.18 22.67
CA THR A 113 -13.22 8.93 21.24
C THR A 113 -12.25 7.81 20.85
N PRO A 114 -12.67 6.80 20.08
CA PRO A 114 -11.73 5.80 19.60
C PRO A 114 -10.74 6.46 18.64
N ALA A 115 -9.54 5.88 18.53
CA ALA A 115 -8.56 6.35 17.57
C ALA A 115 -9.10 6.36 16.13
N GLU A 116 -8.59 7.28 15.33
CA GLU A 116 -8.94 7.40 13.91
C GLU A 116 -8.05 6.49 13.06
N PHE A 117 -6.73 6.56 13.28
CA PHE A 117 -5.75 5.78 12.56
C PHE A 117 -4.55 5.40 13.42
N PHE A 118 -3.85 4.36 12.97
CA PHE A 118 -2.57 3.92 13.51
C PHE A 118 -1.48 4.27 12.52
N ILE A 119 -0.42 4.89 13.01
CA ILE A 119 0.77 5.20 12.23
C ILE A 119 1.80 4.10 12.44
N PHE A 120 2.29 3.52 11.34
CA PHE A 120 3.51 2.74 11.28
C PHE A 120 4.64 3.63 10.76
N VAL A 121 5.72 3.77 11.54
CA VAL A 121 6.83 4.69 11.24
C VAL A 121 7.99 3.93 10.63
N THR A 122 8.55 4.43 9.53
CA THR A 122 9.74 3.87 8.91
C THR A 122 10.58 4.95 8.21
N SER A 123 11.83 4.63 7.90
CA SER A 123 12.69 5.46 7.05
C SER A 123 12.57 5.01 5.60
N GLU A 124 12.70 5.91 4.63
CA GLU A 124 12.81 5.57 3.21
C GLU A 124 13.93 4.56 2.90
N ARG A 125 14.95 4.47 3.75
CA ARG A 125 16.11 3.57 3.59
C ARG A 125 15.85 2.16 4.09
N ILE A 126 14.76 1.93 4.82
CA ILE A 126 14.40 0.63 5.37
C ILE A 126 13.46 -0.07 4.39
N PRO A 127 13.84 -1.23 3.81
CA PRO A 127 12.95 -2.01 2.97
C PRO A 127 11.71 -2.44 3.76
N LEU A 128 10.54 -2.35 3.13
CA LEU A 128 9.27 -2.75 3.75
C LEU A 128 8.84 -4.11 3.21
N LEU A 129 8.88 -5.13 4.06
CA LEU A 129 8.41 -6.47 3.68
C LEU A 129 6.89 -6.46 3.58
N LEU A 130 6.33 -7.06 2.51
CA LEU A 130 4.89 -7.21 2.35
C LEU A 130 4.26 -7.97 3.53
N SER A 131 4.94 -8.99 4.05
CA SER A 131 4.49 -9.77 5.22
C SER A 131 4.31 -8.90 6.48
N GLN A 132 5.23 -7.97 6.72
CA GLN A 132 5.13 -7.00 7.81
C GLN A 132 3.95 -6.05 7.58
N LEU A 133 3.81 -5.51 6.36
CA LEU A 133 2.71 -4.62 6.02
C LEU A 133 1.34 -5.32 6.19
N ARG A 134 1.21 -6.57 5.73
CA ARG A 134 0.00 -7.40 5.90
C ARG A 134 -0.32 -7.63 7.37
N THR A 135 0.68 -7.90 8.21
CA THR A 135 0.50 -8.08 9.66
C THR A 135 -0.06 -6.81 10.31
N HIS A 136 0.51 -5.65 9.99
CA HIS A 136 0.03 -4.37 10.51
C HIS A 136 -1.38 -4.05 10.00
N LEU A 137 -1.64 -4.26 8.71
CA LEU A 137 -2.93 -4.01 8.09
C LEU A 137 -4.03 -4.87 8.73
N GLY A 138 -3.82 -6.18 8.84
CA GLY A 138 -4.78 -7.09 9.47
C GLY A 138 -5.07 -6.75 10.93
N THR A 139 -4.04 -6.37 11.70
CA THR A 139 -4.22 -5.94 13.10
C THR A 139 -5.12 -4.70 13.21
N VAL A 140 -4.87 -3.70 12.35
CA VAL A 140 -5.59 -2.42 12.37
C VAL A 140 -7.01 -2.56 11.81
N GLU A 141 -7.22 -3.41 10.80
CA GLU A 141 -8.54 -3.70 10.25
C GLU A 141 -9.45 -4.44 11.24
N ASN A 142 -8.91 -5.38 12.02
CA ASN A 142 -9.64 -6.06 13.10
C ASN A 142 -10.16 -5.07 14.16
N LEU A 143 -9.43 -3.97 14.37
CA LEU A 143 -9.85 -2.89 15.27
C LEU A 143 -10.84 -1.91 14.61
N LYS A 144 -11.16 -2.08 13.32
CA LYS A 144 -11.95 -1.16 12.48
C LYS A 144 -11.32 0.23 12.42
N LYS A 145 -10.01 0.26 12.15
CA LYS A 145 -9.19 1.48 12.12
C LYS A 145 -8.46 1.58 10.79
N ARG A 146 -7.86 2.75 10.53
CA ARG A 146 -7.10 3.00 9.30
C ARG A 146 -5.60 2.85 9.59
N LEU A 147 -4.86 2.23 8.67
CA LEU A 147 -3.40 2.12 8.74
C LEU A 147 -2.78 3.25 7.92
N VAL A 148 -1.86 3.98 8.53
CA VAL A 148 -1.07 5.04 7.91
C VAL A 148 0.40 4.66 7.99
N LEU A 149 1.08 4.65 6.87
CA LEU A 149 2.54 4.53 6.78
C LEU A 149 3.13 5.94 6.77
N ALA A 150 3.92 6.27 7.80
CA ALA A 150 4.72 7.49 7.84
C ALA A 150 6.15 7.15 7.41
N ILE A 151 6.53 7.60 6.22
CA ILE A 151 7.88 7.45 5.70
C ILE A 151 8.63 8.75 5.93
N VAL A 152 9.74 8.66 6.67
CA VAL A 152 10.65 9.78 6.92
C VAL A 152 11.86 9.65 6.00
N ASP A 153 12.19 10.70 5.27
CA ASP A 153 13.36 10.74 4.38
C ASP A 153 14.64 11.22 5.09
N GLU A 154 15.73 11.32 4.33
CA GLU A 154 17.03 11.78 4.86
C GLU A 154 17.06 13.24 5.31
N GLU A 155 16.16 14.08 4.81
CA GLU A 155 16.03 15.49 5.20
C GLU A 155 15.01 15.69 6.34
N SER A 156 14.53 14.58 6.93
CA SER A 156 13.49 14.55 7.98
C SER A 156 12.09 14.97 7.50
N ASP A 157 11.88 15.03 6.19
CA ASP A 157 10.56 15.28 5.60
C ASP A 157 9.69 14.02 5.73
N ILE A 158 8.41 14.22 6.06
CA ILE A 158 7.47 13.14 6.31
C ILE A 158 6.47 13.03 5.17
N THR A 159 6.35 11.83 4.60
CA THR A 159 5.25 11.51 3.69
C THR A 159 4.34 10.44 4.30
N TYR A 160 3.06 10.79 4.45
CA TYR A 160 2.02 9.90 4.94
C TYR A 160 1.29 9.20 3.79
N TYR A 161 1.18 7.88 3.89
CA TYR A 161 0.40 7.04 2.98
C TYR A 161 -0.67 6.27 3.75
N GLU A 162 -1.92 6.31 3.29
CA GLU A 162 -2.95 5.41 3.78
C GLU A 162 -2.83 4.06 3.07
N VAL A 163 -2.88 2.99 3.85
CA VAL A 163 -2.87 1.61 3.35
C VAL A 163 -4.18 0.94 3.74
N LYS A 164 -4.86 0.32 2.77
CA LYS A 164 -6.20 -0.25 2.97
C LYS A 164 -6.39 -1.53 2.17
N LYS A 165 -6.93 -2.60 2.77
CA LYS A 165 -7.39 -3.77 2.00
C LYS A 165 -8.65 -3.39 1.22
N ILE A 166 -8.70 -3.81 -0.04
CA ILE A 166 -9.83 -3.52 -0.93
C ILE A 166 -10.27 -4.77 -1.66
N THR A 167 -11.53 -4.78 -2.06
CA THR A 167 -12.08 -5.77 -3.00
C THR A 167 -12.53 -4.99 -4.23
N PRO A 168 -11.64 -4.79 -5.22
CA PRO A 168 -12.00 -4.03 -6.40
C PRO A 168 -13.03 -4.82 -7.22
N THR A 169 -14.16 -4.17 -7.52
CA THR A 169 -15.22 -4.73 -8.35
C THR A 169 -15.56 -3.79 -9.49
N GLY A 170 -15.95 -4.37 -10.62
CA GLY A 170 -16.42 -3.65 -11.78
C GLY A 170 -17.81 -4.12 -12.22
N THR A 171 -18.39 -3.40 -13.16
CA THR A 171 -19.74 -3.67 -13.65
C THR A 171 -19.74 -4.44 -14.96
N TYR A 172 -18.56 -4.76 -15.51
CA TYR A 172 -18.46 -5.39 -16.82
C TYR A 172 -18.86 -6.86 -16.77
N LYS A 173 -19.61 -7.30 -17.76
CA LYS A 173 -19.99 -8.70 -17.93
C LYS A 173 -19.49 -9.17 -19.27
N LEU A 174 -18.56 -10.11 -19.26
CA LEU A 174 -18.05 -10.76 -20.46
C LEU A 174 -19.18 -11.59 -21.10
N ARG A 175 -19.48 -11.36 -22.38
CA ARG A 175 -20.56 -12.03 -23.12
C ARG A 175 -20.05 -13.01 -24.18
N LEU A 176 -18.88 -13.59 -23.93
CA LEU A 176 -18.25 -14.59 -24.80
C LEU A 176 -18.42 -15.96 -24.14
N GLY A 177 -19.15 -16.87 -24.80
CA GLY A 177 -19.48 -18.18 -24.22
C GLY A 177 -19.24 -19.37 -25.14
N LYS A 178 -18.74 -19.14 -26.36
CA LYS A 178 -18.40 -20.19 -27.32
C LYS A 178 -16.96 -20.00 -27.79
N LYS A 179 -16.32 -21.10 -28.17
CA LYS A 179 -15.05 -21.05 -28.89
C LYS A 179 -15.26 -20.29 -30.20
N LEU A 180 -14.50 -19.22 -30.39
CA LEU A 180 -14.62 -18.35 -31.55
C LEU A 180 -13.68 -18.75 -32.69
N SER A 181 -12.42 -19.07 -32.36
CA SER A 181 -11.39 -19.40 -33.35
C SER A 181 -10.12 -19.96 -32.72
N THR A 182 -9.14 -20.23 -33.57
CA THR A 182 -7.74 -20.47 -33.21
C THR A 182 -6.90 -19.22 -33.48
N ALA A 183 -6.03 -18.87 -32.53
CA ALA A 183 -5.06 -17.79 -32.63
C ALA A 183 -3.63 -18.36 -32.71
N ILE A 184 -2.68 -17.59 -33.23
CA ILE A 184 -1.29 -18.05 -33.41
C ILE A 184 -0.36 -17.29 -32.46
N LEU A 185 0.31 -18.00 -31.56
CA LEU A 185 1.46 -17.50 -30.81
C LEU A 185 2.65 -17.33 -31.76
N LEU A 186 3.13 -16.09 -31.84
CA LEU A 186 4.35 -15.73 -32.55
C LEU A 186 5.54 -15.82 -31.60
N GLU A 187 6.14 -14.68 -31.23
CA GLU A 187 7.25 -14.64 -30.27
C GLU A 187 6.72 -14.20 -28.91
N ASP A 188 6.31 -12.94 -28.79
CA ASP A 188 5.78 -12.32 -27.56
C ASP A 188 4.29 -11.93 -27.68
N ARG A 189 3.65 -12.32 -28.79
CA ARG A 189 2.32 -11.85 -29.20
C ARG A 189 1.50 -12.98 -29.77
N VAL A 190 0.18 -12.88 -29.61
CA VAL A 190 -0.77 -13.82 -30.19
C VAL A 190 -1.64 -13.09 -31.20
N MET A 191 -1.70 -13.63 -32.42
CA MET A 191 -2.44 -13.04 -33.53
C MET A 191 -3.76 -13.77 -33.76
N VAL A 192 -4.83 -12.99 -33.86
CA VAL A 192 -6.15 -13.43 -34.34
C VAL A 192 -6.32 -12.88 -35.74
N TRP A 193 -6.34 -13.78 -36.73
CA TRP A 193 -6.39 -13.41 -38.15
C TRP A 193 -7.82 -13.18 -38.64
N ASN A 194 -8.82 -13.87 -38.06
CA ASN A 194 -10.22 -13.72 -38.49
C ASN A 194 -10.78 -12.35 -38.06
N PRO A 195 -11.19 -11.46 -38.98
CA PRO A 195 -11.68 -10.13 -38.64
C PRO A 195 -12.98 -10.11 -37.83
N ASP A 196 -13.89 -11.07 -38.05
CA ASP A 196 -15.16 -11.16 -37.31
C ASP A 196 -14.89 -11.51 -35.84
N VAL A 197 -13.97 -12.45 -35.61
CA VAL A 197 -13.55 -12.86 -34.26
C VAL A 197 -12.80 -11.73 -33.57
N SER A 198 -11.92 -11.04 -34.29
CA SER A 198 -11.23 -9.84 -33.80
C SER A 198 -12.22 -8.77 -33.33
N LEU A 199 -13.27 -8.52 -34.12
CA LEU A 199 -14.30 -7.55 -33.81
C LEU A 199 -15.13 -7.96 -32.58
N GLU A 200 -15.47 -9.24 -32.47
CA GLU A 200 -16.21 -9.78 -31.33
C GLU A 200 -15.40 -9.67 -30.03
N LEU A 201 -14.13 -10.09 -30.03
CA LEU A 201 -13.22 -9.97 -28.88
C LEU A 201 -13.02 -8.51 -28.43
N GLN A 202 -13.01 -7.58 -29.38
CA GLN A 202 -12.88 -6.16 -29.08
C GLN A 202 -14.17 -5.59 -28.47
N LYS A 203 -15.33 -5.84 -29.10
CA LYS A 203 -16.63 -5.32 -28.66
C LYS A 203 -17.06 -5.89 -27.31
N ASP A 204 -16.90 -7.20 -27.15
CA ASP A 204 -17.46 -7.93 -26.01
C ASP A 204 -16.44 -8.22 -24.90
N GLY A 205 -15.18 -7.84 -25.08
CA GLY A 205 -14.16 -8.01 -24.04
C GLY A 205 -13.07 -6.95 -23.95
N PHE A 206 -13.04 -5.98 -24.87
CA PHE A 206 -11.97 -4.98 -25.01
C PHE A 206 -10.58 -5.62 -25.12
N PHE A 207 -10.48 -6.82 -25.68
CA PHE A 207 -9.22 -7.54 -25.79
C PHE A 207 -8.35 -6.98 -26.92
N GLY A 208 -7.04 -7.06 -26.71
CA GLY A 208 -6.04 -6.81 -27.75
C GLY A 208 -5.95 -5.37 -28.23
N LYS A 209 -5.28 -5.23 -29.38
CA LYS A 209 -5.12 -4.01 -30.16
C LYS A 209 -5.41 -4.35 -31.63
N PRO A 210 -6.32 -3.63 -32.30
CA PRO A 210 -6.57 -3.81 -33.74
C PRO A 210 -5.33 -3.51 -34.56
N MET A 211 -5.11 -4.32 -35.58
CA MET A 211 -4.07 -4.18 -36.60
C MET A 211 -4.72 -3.94 -37.96
N ASP A 212 -3.89 -3.84 -39.00
CA ASP A 212 -4.35 -3.71 -40.38
C ASP A 212 -5.19 -4.94 -40.80
N GLU A 213 -6.00 -4.77 -41.84
CA GLU A 213 -6.85 -5.82 -42.42
C GLU A 213 -7.86 -6.47 -41.45
N GLY A 214 -8.13 -5.81 -40.31
CA GLY A 214 -9.10 -6.28 -39.32
C GLY A 214 -8.56 -7.35 -38.37
N HIS A 215 -7.25 -7.62 -38.39
CA HIS A 215 -6.62 -8.54 -37.44
C HIS A 215 -6.55 -7.95 -36.02
N LEU A 216 -6.38 -8.82 -35.03
CA LEU A 216 -6.22 -8.42 -33.63
C LEU A 216 -4.94 -9.01 -33.05
N GLN A 217 -4.13 -8.14 -32.44
CA GLN A 217 -2.97 -8.55 -31.66
C GLN A 217 -3.35 -8.59 -30.17
N LEU A 218 -3.23 -9.76 -29.56
CA LEU A 218 -3.42 -9.98 -28.13
C LEU A 218 -2.07 -9.97 -27.39
N SER A 219 -2.08 -9.50 -26.14
CA SER A 219 -0.97 -9.74 -25.21
C SER A 219 -0.98 -11.19 -24.72
N LEU A 220 0.16 -11.71 -24.26
CA LEU A 220 0.24 -13.06 -23.68
C LEU A 220 -0.77 -13.27 -22.54
N ILE A 221 -0.94 -12.25 -21.69
CA ILE A 221 -1.88 -12.30 -20.54
C ILE A 221 -3.33 -12.37 -21.00
N GLU A 222 -3.73 -11.53 -21.97
CA GLU A 222 -5.08 -11.58 -22.56
C GLU A 222 -5.34 -12.94 -23.22
N SER A 223 -4.33 -13.47 -23.91
CA SER A 223 -4.41 -14.75 -24.63
C SER A 223 -4.56 -15.93 -23.68
N CYS A 224 -3.76 -15.98 -22.61
CA CYS A 224 -3.87 -16.99 -21.57
C CYS A 224 -5.26 -16.98 -20.91
N TYR A 225 -5.84 -15.79 -20.72
CA TYR A 225 -7.19 -15.68 -20.16
C TYR A 225 -8.24 -16.25 -21.12
N LEU A 226 -8.17 -15.88 -22.40
CA LEU A 226 -9.09 -16.38 -23.43
C LEU A 226 -8.95 -17.90 -23.67
N LEU A 227 -7.72 -18.42 -23.61
CA LEU A 227 -7.42 -19.85 -23.68
C LEU A 227 -8.05 -20.60 -22.50
N LYS A 228 -7.81 -20.14 -21.25
CA LYS A 228 -8.38 -20.78 -20.05
C LYS A 228 -9.91 -20.73 -20.02
N LYS A 229 -10.52 -19.68 -20.59
CA LYS A 229 -11.98 -19.56 -20.72
C LYS A 229 -12.56 -20.38 -21.88
N GLY A 230 -11.73 -21.05 -22.69
CA GLY A 230 -12.16 -21.83 -23.85
C GLY A 230 -12.73 -20.96 -24.99
N ILE A 231 -12.40 -19.66 -25.00
CA ILE A 231 -12.88 -18.71 -26.02
C ILE A 231 -11.99 -18.79 -27.26
N LEU A 232 -10.69 -19.01 -27.08
CA LEU A 232 -9.71 -19.21 -28.15
C LEU A 232 -8.89 -20.48 -27.91
N ASP A 233 -8.60 -21.20 -28.99
CA ASP A 233 -7.45 -22.11 -29.00
C ASP A 233 -6.21 -21.31 -29.41
N ILE A 234 -5.02 -21.77 -28.99
CA ILE A 234 -3.76 -21.15 -29.39
C ILE A 234 -2.86 -22.22 -30.01
N GLU A 235 -2.34 -21.93 -31.19
CA GLU A 235 -1.29 -22.71 -31.85
C GLU A 235 0.03 -21.96 -31.81
N ASN A 236 1.16 -22.67 -31.86
CA ASN A 236 2.45 -22.04 -32.15
C ASN A 236 2.69 -21.84 -33.66
N LYS A 237 3.87 -21.30 -34.03
CA LYS A 237 4.27 -21.11 -35.45
C LYS A 237 4.26 -22.40 -36.28
N ASN A 238 4.41 -23.57 -35.64
CA ASN A 238 4.43 -24.89 -36.27
C ASN A 238 3.04 -25.55 -36.35
N LYS A 239 1.96 -24.83 -35.98
CA LYS A 239 0.58 -25.36 -35.94
C LYS A 239 0.33 -26.42 -34.85
N GLU A 240 1.19 -26.47 -33.84
CA GLU A 240 0.97 -27.32 -32.68
C GLU A 240 0.06 -26.58 -31.69
N VAL A 241 -1.03 -27.24 -31.29
CA VAL A 241 -1.99 -26.71 -30.32
C VAL A 241 -1.34 -26.66 -28.93
N LEU A 242 -1.43 -25.51 -28.28
CA LEU A 242 -0.94 -25.28 -26.93
C LEU A 242 -2.10 -25.35 -25.94
N ASP A 243 -2.01 -26.27 -24.98
CA ASP A 243 -2.87 -26.24 -23.80
C ASP A 243 -2.44 -25.13 -22.83
N PHE A 244 -3.18 -24.98 -21.73
CA PHE A 244 -2.93 -23.93 -20.75
C PHE A 244 -1.51 -24.02 -20.15
N ASP A 245 -1.04 -25.23 -19.84
CA ASP A 245 0.25 -25.44 -19.19
C ASP A 245 1.40 -25.16 -20.16
N SER A 246 1.31 -25.64 -21.40
CA SER A 246 2.31 -25.39 -22.44
C SER A 246 2.37 -23.91 -22.81
N PHE A 247 1.22 -23.25 -22.97
CA PHE A 247 1.18 -21.82 -23.25
C PHE A 247 1.74 -20.99 -22.09
N SER A 248 1.33 -21.29 -20.86
CA SER A 248 1.80 -20.59 -19.65
C SER A 248 3.30 -20.76 -19.44
N LYS A 249 3.86 -21.92 -19.78
CA LYS A 249 5.30 -22.16 -19.76
C LYS A 249 6.01 -21.27 -20.79
N SER A 250 5.59 -21.28 -22.06
CA SER A 250 6.17 -20.40 -23.08
C SER A 250 6.07 -18.91 -22.71
N ALA A 251 4.95 -18.48 -22.13
CA ALA A 251 4.79 -17.12 -21.67
C ALA A 251 5.70 -16.77 -20.46
N SER A 252 5.93 -17.72 -19.56
CA SER A 252 6.83 -17.56 -18.40
C SER A 252 8.30 -17.55 -18.80
N ASP A 253 8.67 -18.26 -19.88
CA ASP A 253 10.02 -18.20 -20.46
C ASP A 253 10.33 -16.81 -21.04
N ILE A 254 9.30 -16.06 -21.47
CA ILE A 254 9.42 -14.69 -21.98
C ILE A 254 9.36 -13.66 -20.83
N GLU A 255 8.49 -13.87 -19.85
CA GLU A 255 8.27 -12.98 -18.73
C GLU A 255 8.26 -13.77 -17.40
N SER A 256 9.33 -13.66 -16.62
CA SER A 256 9.52 -14.48 -15.40
C SER A 256 8.34 -14.44 -14.42
N ASN A 257 7.68 -13.29 -14.28
CA ASN A 257 6.57 -13.09 -13.33
C ASN A 257 5.20 -13.21 -14.01
N PHE A 258 5.14 -13.88 -15.17
CA PHE A 258 3.92 -14.00 -15.98
C PHE A 258 2.75 -14.56 -15.18
N MET A 259 2.94 -15.65 -14.44
CA MET A 259 1.86 -16.30 -13.70
C MET A 259 1.32 -15.45 -12.54
N VAL A 260 2.16 -14.64 -11.91
CA VAL A 260 1.75 -13.67 -10.89
C VAL A 260 0.89 -12.59 -11.53
N LYS A 261 1.32 -12.04 -12.66
CA LYS A 261 0.55 -11.04 -13.42
C LYS A 261 -0.77 -11.64 -13.94
N TYR A 262 -0.74 -12.86 -14.42
CA TYR A 262 -1.90 -13.58 -14.93
C TYR A 262 -2.95 -13.82 -13.84
N SER A 263 -2.54 -14.29 -12.66
CA SER A 263 -3.45 -14.54 -11.53
C SER A 263 -4.19 -13.25 -11.14
N VAL A 264 -3.47 -12.12 -11.07
CA VAL A 264 -4.07 -10.81 -10.82
C VAL A 264 -5.00 -10.40 -11.96
N TYR A 265 -4.58 -10.56 -13.22
CA TYR A 265 -5.40 -10.24 -14.39
C TYR A 265 -6.71 -11.04 -14.41
N GLU A 266 -6.64 -12.35 -14.19
CA GLU A 266 -7.78 -13.25 -14.14
C GLU A 266 -8.75 -12.84 -13.03
N LYS A 267 -8.24 -12.57 -11.82
CA LYS A 267 -9.08 -12.11 -10.71
C LYS A 267 -9.79 -10.81 -11.06
N LEU A 268 -9.08 -9.82 -11.61
CA LEU A 268 -9.69 -8.56 -12.03
C LEU A 268 -10.81 -8.78 -13.07
N ARG A 269 -10.56 -9.59 -14.10
CA ARG A 269 -11.55 -9.92 -15.14
C ARG A 269 -12.78 -10.62 -14.58
N ASN A 270 -12.58 -11.58 -13.68
CA ASN A 270 -13.67 -12.33 -13.05
C ASN A 270 -14.53 -11.45 -12.13
N GLU A 271 -13.95 -10.40 -11.54
CA GLU A 271 -14.67 -9.38 -10.73
C GLU A 271 -15.31 -8.27 -11.57
N GLY A 272 -15.43 -8.47 -12.89
CA GLY A 272 -16.09 -7.53 -13.80
C GLY A 272 -15.29 -6.26 -14.09
N LEU A 273 -13.97 -6.27 -13.85
CA LEU A 273 -13.06 -5.19 -14.23
C LEU A 273 -12.45 -5.43 -15.61
N VAL A 274 -12.03 -4.36 -16.27
CA VAL A 274 -11.32 -4.45 -17.55
C VAL A 274 -9.88 -3.97 -17.36
N PRO A 275 -8.91 -4.88 -17.17
CA PRO A 275 -7.50 -4.54 -17.21
C PRO A 275 -6.98 -4.37 -18.65
N LYS A 276 -6.24 -3.28 -18.89
CA LYS A 276 -5.38 -3.07 -20.08
C LYS A 276 -3.94 -2.80 -19.63
N THR A 277 -2.99 -2.84 -20.56
CA THR A 277 -1.58 -2.54 -20.24
C THR A 277 -1.41 -1.22 -19.48
N GLY A 278 -0.69 -1.30 -18.36
CA GLY A 278 -0.31 -0.16 -17.52
C GLY A 278 1.07 0.43 -17.88
N PHE A 279 1.72 -0.05 -18.94
CA PHE A 279 3.11 0.29 -19.26
C PHE A 279 3.40 1.80 -19.29
N LYS A 280 2.49 2.60 -19.83
CA LYS A 280 2.61 4.08 -19.87
C LYS A 280 2.63 4.75 -18.49
N PHE A 281 2.30 4.00 -17.43
CA PHE A 281 2.28 4.44 -16.04
C PHE A 281 3.21 3.60 -15.15
N GLY A 282 4.12 2.80 -15.72
CA GLY A 282 5.03 1.98 -14.93
C GLY A 282 4.35 0.92 -14.06
N THR A 283 3.11 0.52 -14.38
CA THR A 283 2.38 -0.56 -13.69
C THR A 283 2.04 -1.69 -14.66
N HIS A 284 1.68 -2.86 -14.14
CA HIS A 284 1.27 -3.99 -14.99
C HIS A 284 -0.05 -3.67 -15.70
N PHE A 285 -1.02 -3.12 -14.97
CA PHE A 285 -2.33 -2.83 -15.51
C PHE A 285 -2.77 -1.40 -15.20
N ARG A 286 -3.53 -0.84 -16.13
CA ARG A 286 -4.52 0.21 -15.87
C ARG A 286 -5.89 -0.44 -15.96
N VAL A 287 -6.76 -0.19 -14.99
CA VAL A 287 -8.00 -0.95 -14.83
C VAL A 287 -9.21 -0.02 -14.83
N TYR A 288 -10.24 -0.45 -15.54
CA TYR A 288 -11.53 0.24 -15.67
C TYR A 288 -12.60 -0.51 -14.86
N LYS A 289 -13.32 0.21 -14.01
CA LYS A 289 -14.46 -0.32 -13.23
C LYS A 289 -15.74 -0.34 -14.01
N LYS A 290 -15.96 0.72 -14.79
CA LYS A 290 -17.15 0.95 -15.58
C LYS A 290 -16.74 1.42 -16.96
N ILE A 291 -17.37 0.84 -17.97
CA ILE A 291 -17.21 1.26 -19.36
C ILE A 291 -18.61 1.56 -19.87
N ASP A 292 -18.91 2.85 -19.98
CA ASP A 292 -20.20 3.36 -20.44
C ASP A 292 -20.25 3.57 -21.96
N ASP A 293 -19.09 3.66 -22.59
CA ASP A 293 -18.94 3.91 -24.02
C ASP A 293 -18.11 2.79 -24.67
N MET A 294 -18.67 2.16 -25.70
CA MET A 294 -18.05 1.09 -26.48
C MET A 294 -16.99 1.61 -27.46
N ILE A 295 -16.96 2.91 -27.74
CA ILE A 295 -16.11 3.54 -28.75
C ILE A 295 -14.84 4.13 -28.12
N LYS A 296 -14.95 4.68 -26.89
CA LYS A 296 -13.83 5.29 -26.20
C LYS A 296 -13.72 4.80 -24.77
N LEU A 297 -12.60 4.14 -24.45
CA LEU A 297 -12.26 3.84 -23.07
C LEU A 297 -12.22 5.14 -22.25
N PRO A 298 -12.88 5.20 -21.08
CA PRO A 298 -12.84 6.36 -20.21
C PRO A 298 -11.43 6.55 -19.62
N HIS A 299 -11.29 7.40 -18.61
CA HIS A 299 -10.08 7.37 -17.79
C HIS A 299 -10.12 6.12 -16.90
N SER A 300 -9.04 5.35 -16.85
CA SER A 300 -8.95 4.20 -15.95
C SER A 300 -9.04 4.63 -14.49
N ASP A 301 -9.64 3.83 -13.63
CA ASP A 301 -9.80 4.13 -12.20
C ASP A 301 -8.51 3.81 -11.43
N TYR A 302 -7.89 2.67 -11.77
CA TYR A 302 -6.78 2.11 -11.01
C TYR A 302 -5.52 1.94 -11.84
N LEU A 303 -4.38 2.03 -11.16
CA LEU A 303 -3.12 1.47 -11.59
C LEU A 303 -2.83 0.25 -10.71
N VAL A 304 -2.76 -0.94 -11.30
CA VAL A 304 -2.54 -2.18 -10.56
C VAL A 304 -1.16 -2.74 -10.88
N HIS A 305 -0.39 -3.05 -9.83
CA HIS A 305 0.88 -3.76 -9.93
C HIS A 305 0.77 -5.10 -9.22
N ALA A 306 1.14 -6.17 -9.91
CA ALA A 306 1.10 -7.53 -9.39
C ALA A 306 2.43 -7.87 -8.70
N ILE A 307 2.37 -8.42 -7.49
CA ILE A 307 3.52 -8.74 -6.65
C ILE A 307 3.36 -10.12 -6.01
N GLU A 308 4.49 -10.75 -5.68
CA GLU A 308 4.57 -12.03 -4.97
C GLU A 308 4.39 -11.85 -3.46
N GLU A 309 4.16 -12.95 -2.75
CA GLU A 309 3.89 -12.93 -1.31
C GLU A 309 5.08 -12.50 -0.44
N ASP A 310 6.30 -12.73 -0.93
CA ASP A 310 7.57 -12.39 -0.29
C ASP A 310 8.12 -11.03 -0.77
N HIS A 311 7.32 -10.26 -1.53
CA HIS A 311 7.73 -8.99 -2.09
C HIS A 311 8.29 -8.03 -1.02
N VAL A 312 9.42 -7.41 -1.35
CA VAL A 312 10.05 -6.38 -0.54
C VAL A 312 9.94 -5.04 -1.25
N PHE A 313 9.23 -4.10 -0.64
CA PHE A 313 9.07 -2.76 -1.18
C PHE A 313 10.34 -1.93 -0.99
N SER A 314 10.85 -1.36 -2.08
CA SER A 314 11.63 -0.11 -2.01
C SER A 314 10.67 1.04 -1.78
N LEU A 315 10.86 1.80 -0.71
CA LEU A 315 9.98 2.93 -0.38
C LEU A 315 10.10 4.08 -1.38
N GLN A 316 11.25 4.23 -2.04
CA GLN A 316 11.42 5.16 -3.16
C GLN A 316 10.58 4.72 -4.37
N GLN A 317 10.58 3.42 -4.70
CA GLN A 317 9.74 2.88 -5.79
C GLN A 317 8.26 3.02 -5.46
N LEU A 318 7.85 2.70 -4.23
CA LEU A 318 6.49 2.89 -3.74
C LEU A 318 6.06 4.36 -3.84
N SER A 319 6.90 5.28 -3.34
CA SER A 319 6.64 6.72 -3.40
C SER A 319 6.47 7.21 -4.83
N ARG A 320 7.34 6.78 -5.77
CA ARG A 320 7.19 7.09 -7.21
C ARG A 320 5.89 6.57 -7.79
N ALA A 321 5.53 5.31 -7.51
CA ALA A 321 4.30 4.70 -8.01
C ALA A 321 3.05 5.44 -7.51
N VAL A 322 2.98 5.75 -6.21
CA VAL A 322 1.84 6.48 -5.62
C VAL A 322 1.80 7.93 -6.12
N ARG A 323 2.95 8.60 -6.27
CA ARG A 323 3.00 9.97 -6.83
C ARG A 323 2.53 10.00 -8.28
N LEU A 324 2.91 9.01 -9.08
CA LEU A 324 2.46 8.86 -10.46
C LEU A 324 0.95 8.60 -10.53
N ALA A 325 0.42 7.68 -9.71
CA ALA A 325 -1.02 7.41 -9.66
C ALA A 325 -1.81 8.70 -9.31
N ASN A 326 -1.36 9.43 -8.30
CA ASN A 326 -1.98 10.70 -7.90
C ASN A 326 -1.93 11.77 -9.01
N SER A 327 -0.83 11.89 -9.76
CA SER A 327 -0.69 12.91 -10.81
C SER A 327 -1.66 12.68 -11.97
N VAL A 328 -2.04 11.43 -12.22
CA VAL A 328 -3.02 11.05 -13.25
C VAL A 328 -4.41 10.75 -12.67
N ARG A 329 -4.64 11.15 -11.41
CA ARG A 329 -5.91 11.00 -10.67
C ARG A 329 -6.41 9.55 -10.64
N LYS A 330 -5.53 8.62 -10.26
CA LYS A 330 -5.80 7.18 -10.14
C LYS A 330 -5.35 6.69 -8.76
N GLU A 331 -5.96 5.59 -8.33
CA GLU A 331 -5.53 4.89 -7.12
C GLU A 331 -4.46 3.85 -7.47
N MET A 332 -3.39 3.79 -6.65
CA MET A 332 -2.35 2.77 -6.76
C MET A 332 -2.77 1.53 -5.97
N ILE A 333 -2.90 0.41 -6.67
CA ILE A 333 -3.31 -0.88 -6.12
C ILE A 333 -2.20 -1.90 -6.33
N PHE A 334 -1.96 -2.70 -5.31
CA PHE A 334 -1.08 -3.88 -5.39
C PHE A 334 -1.93 -5.14 -5.31
N GLY A 335 -1.79 -6.01 -6.30
CA GLY A 335 -2.38 -7.35 -6.31
C GLY A 335 -1.34 -8.35 -5.85
N THR A 336 -1.54 -8.96 -4.69
CA THR A 336 -0.65 -9.95 -4.10
C THR A 336 -1.12 -11.34 -4.45
N VAL A 337 -0.19 -12.20 -4.87
CA VAL A 337 -0.48 -13.60 -5.20
C VAL A 337 0.20 -14.51 -4.17
N ASP A 338 -0.62 -15.23 -3.41
CA ASP A 338 -0.23 -16.38 -2.59
C ASP A 338 -1.05 -17.61 -3.03
N SER A 339 -1.68 -18.32 -2.10
CA SER A 339 -2.79 -19.24 -2.36
C SER A 339 -3.99 -18.61 -3.08
N HIS A 340 -4.21 -17.31 -2.86
CA HIS A 340 -5.30 -16.52 -3.44
C HIS A 340 -4.77 -15.14 -3.86
N VAL A 341 -5.59 -14.41 -4.63
CA VAL A 341 -5.29 -13.03 -5.01
C VAL A 341 -6.00 -12.07 -4.07
N ASP A 342 -5.21 -11.31 -3.31
CA ASP A 342 -5.65 -10.24 -2.44
C ASP A 342 -5.23 -8.87 -3.01
N PHE A 343 -5.98 -7.81 -2.69
CA PHE A 343 -5.66 -6.45 -3.11
C PHE A 343 -5.58 -5.49 -1.94
N PHE A 344 -4.60 -4.60 -1.99
CA PHE A 344 -4.57 -3.43 -1.14
C PHE A 344 -4.23 -2.18 -1.95
N MET A 345 -4.72 -1.06 -1.45
CA MET A 345 -4.49 0.27 -2.01
C MET A 345 -3.49 1.01 -1.14
N ILE A 346 -2.58 1.75 -1.78
CA ILE A 346 -1.71 2.72 -1.10
C ILE A 346 -1.94 4.09 -1.73
N GLY A 347 -2.45 5.03 -0.95
CA GLY A 347 -2.76 6.39 -1.39
C GLY A 347 -2.02 7.43 -0.55
N ARG A 348 -1.68 8.59 -1.13
CA ARG A 348 -1.10 9.69 -0.34
C ARG A 348 -2.17 10.26 0.58
N MET A 349 -1.87 10.35 1.87
CA MET A 349 -2.74 10.97 2.87
C MET A 349 -2.25 12.39 3.15
N ARG A 350 -3.19 13.34 3.28
CA ARG A 350 -2.92 14.69 3.76
C ARG A 350 -3.56 14.84 5.15
N LEU A 351 -2.77 15.27 6.13
CA LEU A 351 -3.11 15.33 7.57
C LEU A 351 -3.22 16.76 8.11
#